data_AF-W5PNE2-F1
#
_entry.id   AF-W5PNE2-F1
#
_cell.length_a   1.000
_cell.length_b   1.000
_cell.length_c   1.000
_cell.angle_alpha   90.00
_cell.angle_beta   90.00
_cell.angle_gamma   90.00
#
_symmetry.space_group_name_H-M   'P 1'
#
loop_
_entity.id
_entity.type
_entity.pdbx_description
1 polymer ?
#
loop_
_entity_poly.entity_id
_entity_poly.type
_entity_poly.pdbx_seq_one_letter_code
_entity_poly.pdbx_strand_id
1 'polypeptide(L)'
;MEDFPPSCGPVGEEPAGPESCAPSRDPPLLRRAAEGYASCLLPGAGARPEIEALDASLEDLLTRVDEFVGMLDMLRGDSSHVVGEGVPLIYAKATEMRRVYSKIDRLEAFVGMVSASVARLEEQVARAEAELGTFPSTFRKLLHTINVPSFFHKAPPGRSQLTGYEPPVVFRTEDHFPCCSERPQV
;
A
#
# COMPACT_ATOMS: atom_id res chain seq x y z
N MET A 1 64.07 37.92 29.78
CA MET A 1 65.30 37.69 30.54
C MET A 1 66.30 37.13 29.55
N GLU A 2 66.93 38.04 28.81
CA GLU A 2 68.40 38.26 28.80
C GLU A 2 69.07 37.17 27.92
N ASP A 3 69.77 37.43 26.82
CA ASP A 3 70.83 38.41 26.62
C ASP A 3 71.03 38.76 25.12
N PHE A 4 71.23 40.05 24.85
CA PHE A 4 72.11 40.62 23.81
C PHE A 4 73.24 41.34 24.58
N PRO A 5 74.42 41.75 24.02
CA PRO A 5 75.05 41.58 22.70
C PRO A 5 76.58 41.18 22.89
N PRO A 6 77.61 41.50 22.06
CA PRO A 6 77.98 42.85 21.58
C PRO A 6 78.46 42.99 20.11
N SER A 7 78.44 44.26 19.72
CA SER A 7 78.93 44.91 18.51
C SER A 7 80.46 44.85 18.31
N CYS A 8 80.91 44.86 17.06
CA CYS A 8 82.04 45.64 16.52
C CYS A 8 82.14 45.38 15.00
N GLY A 9 81.99 46.37 14.13
CA GLY A 9 83.10 47.21 13.68
C GLY A 9 83.20 47.20 12.13
N PRO A 10 83.99 48.09 11.51
CA PRO A 10 83.55 48.93 10.39
C PRO A 10 83.84 48.42 8.97
N VAL A 11 83.21 49.13 8.02
CA VAL A 11 83.46 49.22 6.56
C VAL A 11 84.95 49.08 6.21
N GLY A 12 85.24 48.12 5.32
CA GLY A 12 86.47 48.07 4.53
C GLY A 12 86.14 48.32 3.06
N GLU A 13 86.71 49.38 2.50
CA GLU A 13 86.73 49.66 1.07
C GLU A 13 87.59 48.63 0.30
N GLU A 14 87.01 48.17 -0.81
CA GLU A 14 87.57 47.67 -2.09
C GLU A 14 89.06 47.31 -2.22
N PRO A 15 89.30 46.27 -3.03
CA PRO A 15 90.23 46.43 -4.13
C PRO A 15 89.55 46.15 -5.48
N ALA A 16 89.49 47.20 -6.30
CA ALA A 16 89.24 47.11 -7.72
C ALA A 16 90.37 46.30 -8.38
N GLY A 17 90.03 45.15 -8.93
CA GLY A 17 90.91 44.29 -9.73
C GLY A 17 90.09 43.58 -10.82
N PRO A 18 90.56 43.52 -12.08
CA PRO A 18 89.69 43.24 -13.22
C PRO A 18 89.63 41.74 -13.60
N GLU A 19 88.57 41.42 -14.36
CA GLU A 19 88.38 40.21 -15.19
C GLU A 19 87.91 38.93 -14.45
N SER A 20 86.61 38.65 -14.42
CA SER A 20 85.82 38.03 -15.49
C SER A 20 86.18 36.56 -15.76
N CYS A 21 85.56 35.67 -15.00
CA CYS A 21 85.22 34.33 -15.50
C CYS A 21 83.92 33.83 -14.83
N ALA A 22 82.87 34.65 -14.90
CA ALA A 22 81.52 34.12 -14.87
C ALA A 22 81.17 33.81 -16.33
N PRO A 23 80.59 32.64 -16.66
CA PRO A 23 80.07 32.42 -18.01
C PRO A 23 79.17 33.61 -18.31
N SER A 24 79.45 34.33 -19.41
CA SER A 24 78.75 35.54 -19.81
C SER A 24 77.27 35.31 -19.59
N ARG A 25 76.79 35.84 -18.46
CA ARG A 25 75.47 35.51 -17.97
C ARG A 25 74.56 36.43 -18.73
N ASP A 26 74.34 36.11 -20.00
CA ASP A 26 73.73 36.98 -20.99
C ASP A 26 72.43 37.53 -20.40
N PRO A 27 72.46 38.76 -19.85
CA PRO A 27 71.31 39.33 -19.19
C PRO A 27 70.07 39.34 -20.09
N PRO A 28 70.19 39.55 -21.42
CA PRO A 28 69.02 39.49 -22.30
C PRO A 28 68.52 38.06 -22.52
N LEU A 29 69.40 37.03 -22.52
CA LEU A 29 68.94 35.64 -22.67
C LEU A 29 68.23 35.15 -21.41
N LEU A 30 68.75 35.49 -20.23
CA LEU A 30 68.07 35.18 -18.97
C LEU A 30 66.77 35.95 -18.81
N ARG A 31 66.74 37.22 -19.22
CA ARG A 31 65.49 38.00 -19.24
C ARG A 31 64.49 37.36 -20.20
N ARG A 32 64.88 37.00 -21.42
CA ARG A 32 64.02 36.34 -22.40
C ARG A 32 63.54 34.95 -21.93
N ALA A 33 64.41 34.18 -21.29
CA ALA A 33 64.06 32.89 -20.71
C ALA A 33 63.09 33.07 -19.53
N ALA A 34 63.37 34.00 -18.63
CA ALA A 34 62.49 34.35 -17.52
C ALA A 34 61.14 34.88 -18.01
N GLU A 35 61.08 35.68 -19.07
CA GLU A 35 59.85 36.13 -19.74
C GLU A 35 59.08 34.95 -20.35
N GLY A 36 59.77 33.97 -20.94
CA GLY A 36 59.18 32.74 -21.47
C GLY A 36 58.62 31.81 -20.39
N TYR A 37 59.27 31.72 -19.23
CA TYR A 37 58.73 30.99 -18.08
C TYR A 37 57.62 31.78 -17.37
N ALA A 38 57.78 33.10 -17.26
CA ALA A 38 56.79 33.99 -16.66
C ALA A 38 55.48 33.99 -17.45
N SER A 39 55.50 33.88 -18.78
CA SER A 39 54.27 33.75 -19.59
C SER A 39 53.52 32.42 -19.38
N CYS A 40 54.21 31.40 -18.86
CA CYS A 40 53.59 30.12 -18.49
C CYS A 40 52.99 30.13 -17.08
N LEU A 41 53.56 30.92 -16.15
CA LEU A 41 53.18 30.96 -14.74
C LEU A 41 52.30 32.16 -14.36
N LEU A 42 52.50 33.29 -15.04
CA LEU A 42 51.70 34.49 -14.87
C LEU A 42 50.48 34.36 -15.80
N PRO A 43 49.25 34.53 -15.29
CA PRO A 43 48.08 34.66 -16.13
C PRO A 43 48.31 35.85 -17.06
N GLY A 44 48.50 35.59 -18.35
CA GLY A 44 48.70 36.65 -19.33
C GLY A 44 47.40 37.44 -19.44
N ALA A 45 47.30 38.58 -18.74
CA ALA A 45 46.21 39.56 -18.83
C ALA A 45 44.84 38.97 -19.26
N GLY A 46 44.36 37.97 -18.54
CA GLY A 46 43.16 37.18 -18.88
C GLY A 46 43.34 35.73 -18.44
N ALA A 47 42.31 35.14 -17.83
CA ALA A 47 42.29 33.70 -17.62
C ALA A 47 42.31 33.01 -18.99
N ARG A 48 42.97 31.84 -19.08
CA ARG A 48 42.99 31.09 -20.34
C ARG A 48 41.56 30.61 -20.63
N PRO A 49 41.05 30.75 -21.86
CA PRO A 49 39.67 30.39 -22.19
C PRO A 49 39.35 28.92 -21.90
N GLU A 50 40.35 28.04 -21.92
CA GLU A 50 40.19 26.62 -21.55
C GLU A 50 39.94 26.44 -20.04
N ILE A 51 40.50 27.29 -19.19
CA ILE A 51 40.28 27.28 -17.74
C ILE A 51 38.88 27.80 -17.44
N GLU A 52 38.47 28.90 -18.08
CA GLU A 52 37.11 29.44 -17.92
C GLU A 52 36.03 28.46 -18.40
N ALA A 53 36.28 27.75 -19.51
CA ALA A 53 35.38 26.72 -20.01
C ALA A 53 35.29 25.51 -19.06
N LEU A 54 36.42 25.13 -18.44
CA LEU A 54 36.45 24.07 -17.43
C LEU A 54 35.68 24.49 -16.16
N ASP A 55 35.91 25.71 -15.68
CA ASP A 55 35.21 26.26 -14.52
C ASP A 55 33.70 26.33 -14.78
N ALA A 56 33.28 26.83 -15.95
CA ALA A 56 31.87 26.84 -16.34
C ALA A 56 31.27 25.42 -16.40
N SER A 57 32.02 24.44 -16.90
CA SER A 57 31.58 23.04 -16.92
C SER A 57 31.50 22.43 -15.51
N LEU A 58 32.37 22.82 -14.60
CA LEU A 58 32.34 22.39 -13.20
C LEU A 58 31.08 22.94 -12.52
N GLU A 59 30.81 24.24 -12.68
CA GLU A 59 29.64 24.88 -12.10
C GLU A 59 28.33 24.30 -12.63
N ASP A 60 28.24 24.00 -13.94
CA ASP A 60 27.08 23.28 -14.52
C ASP A 60 26.94 21.88 -13.91
N LEU A 61 28.04 21.15 -13.74
CA LEU A 61 28.00 19.81 -13.13
C LEU A 61 27.59 19.85 -11.66
N LEU A 62 28.10 20.81 -10.88
CA LEU A 62 27.73 21.01 -9.48
C LEU A 62 26.25 21.35 -9.36
N THR A 63 25.74 22.23 -10.23
CA THR A 63 24.31 22.57 -10.30
C THR A 63 23.46 21.32 -10.58
N ARG A 64 23.86 20.48 -11.55
CA ARG A 64 23.16 19.23 -11.85
C ARG A 64 23.17 18.25 -10.67
N VAL A 65 24.28 18.18 -9.93
CA VAL A 65 24.36 17.32 -8.74
C VAL A 65 23.37 17.79 -7.68
N ASP A 66 23.25 19.10 -7.44
CA ASP A 66 22.27 19.66 -6.51
C ASP A 66 20.82 19.35 -6.93
N GLU A 67 20.53 19.42 -8.23
CA GLU A 67 19.22 19.01 -8.78
C GLU A 67 18.94 17.51 -8.55
N PHE A 68 19.94 16.64 -8.75
CA PHE A 68 19.80 15.21 -8.47
C PHE A 68 19.56 14.93 -7.00
N VAL A 69 20.23 15.65 -6.10
CA VAL A 69 19.99 15.56 -4.65
C VAL A 69 18.56 15.96 -4.33
N GLY A 70 18.08 17.07 -4.89
CA GLY A 70 16.68 17.49 -4.72
C GLY A 70 15.67 16.46 -5.21
N MET A 71 15.92 15.83 -6.36
CA MET A 71 15.07 14.74 -6.87
C MET A 71 15.09 13.50 -5.97
N LEU A 72 16.26 13.13 -5.44
CA LEU A 72 16.39 11.99 -4.53
C LEU A 72 15.66 12.24 -3.21
N ASP A 73 15.71 13.45 -2.68
CA ASP A 73 15.01 13.82 -1.46
C ASP A 73 13.49 13.77 -1.64
N MET A 74 12.99 14.25 -2.79
CA MET A 74 11.57 14.10 -3.16
C MET A 74 11.16 12.63 -3.25
N LEU A 75 11.92 11.82 -3.99
CA LEU A 75 11.62 10.39 -4.15
C LEU A 75 11.65 9.64 -2.81
N ARG A 76 12.60 9.98 -1.94
CA ARG A 76 12.71 9.42 -0.60
C ARG A 76 11.52 9.84 0.26
N GLY A 77 11.11 11.11 0.18
CA GLY A 77 9.90 11.62 0.83
C GLY A 77 8.65 10.86 0.40
N ASP A 78 8.44 10.73 -0.91
CA ASP A 78 7.30 9.99 -1.47
C ASP A 78 7.29 8.53 -1.04
N SER A 79 8.45 7.87 -1.11
CA SER A 79 8.60 6.48 -0.66
C SER A 79 8.30 6.33 0.84
N SER A 80 8.78 7.26 1.66
CA SER A 80 8.51 7.29 3.10
C SER A 80 7.02 7.50 3.39
N HIS A 81 6.34 8.36 2.63
CA HIS A 81 4.91 8.60 2.78
C HIS A 81 4.07 7.38 2.35
N VAL A 82 4.40 6.76 1.21
CA VAL A 82 3.72 5.53 0.74
C VAL A 82 3.86 4.41 1.77
N VAL A 83 5.07 4.19 2.29
CA VAL A 83 5.31 3.11 3.28
C VAL A 83 4.74 3.45 4.65
N GLY A 84 4.85 4.72 5.08
CA GLY A 84 4.43 5.18 6.40
C GLY A 84 2.92 5.32 6.54
N GLU A 85 2.23 5.76 5.48
CA GLU A 85 0.80 6.10 5.54
C GLU A 85 -0.02 5.33 4.50
N GLY A 86 0.44 5.30 3.24
CA GLY A 86 -0.29 4.70 2.13
C GLY A 86 -0.57 3.20 2.32
N VAL A 87 0.46 2.41 2.60
CA VAL A 87 0.34 0.95 2.78
C VAL A 87 -0.52 0.60 3.99
N PRO A 88 -0.31 1.20 5.20
CA PRO A 88 -1.21 0.98 6.34
C PRO A 88 -2.67 1.35 6.05
N LEU A 89 -2.92 2.45 5.34
CA LEU A 89 -4.27 2.87 4.98
C LEU A 89 -4.95 1.85 4.04
N ILE A 90 -4.24 1.38 3.00
CA ILE A 90 -4.74 0.34 2.10
C ILE A 90 -5.03 -0.94 2.87
N TYR A 91 -4.15 -1.34 3.78
CA TYR A 91 -4.36 -2.52 4.62
C TYR A 91 -5.61 -2.36 5.50
N ALA A 92 -5.77 -1.21 6.16
CA ALA A 92 -6.96 -0.91 6.96
C ALA A 92 -8.23 -1.02 6.11
N LYS A 93 -8.26 -0.43 4.91
CA LYS A 93 -9.41 -0.54 4.01
C LYS A 93 -9.66 -1.96 3.53
N ALA A 94 -8.62 -2.73 3.23
CA ALA A 94 -8.75 -4.15 2.91
C ALA A 94 -9.33 -4.97 4.08
N THR A 95 -8.97 -4.63 5.33
CA THR A 95 -9.57 -5.28 6.51
C THR A 95 -11.04 -4.92 6.69
N GLU A 96 -11.44 -3.68 6.40
CA GLU A 96 -12.85 -3.28 6.40
C GLU A 96 -13.64 -4.07 5.34
N MET A 97 -13.10 -4.20 4.13
CA MET A 97 -13.71 -5.00 3.06
C MET A 97 -13.92 -6.47 3.46
N ARG A 98 -12.96 -7.09 4.16
CA ARG A 98 -13.13 -8.45 4.69
C ARG A 98 -14.36 -8.60 5.59
N ARG A 99 -14.69 -7.57 6.38
CA ARG A 99 -15.91 -7.58 7.22
C ARG A 99 -17.17 -7.53 6.36
N VAL A 100 -17.15 -6.79 5.26
CA VAL A 100 -18.27 -6.73 4.30
C VAL A 100 -18.46 -8.08 3.63
N TYR A 101 -17.39 -8.70 3.12
CA TYR A 101 -17.48 -10.04 2.52
C TYR A 101 -18.02 -11.08 3.51
N SER A 102 -17.58 -11.06 4.77
CA SER A 102 -18.15 -11.97 5.78
C SER A 102 -19.65 -11.77 6.00
N LYS A 103 -20.18 -10.55 5.88
CA LYS A 103 -21.62 -10.29 5.94
C LYS A 103 -22.35 -10.85 4.70
N ILE A 104 -21.72 -10.74 3.52
CA ILE A 104 -22.25 -11.31 2.28
C ILE A 104 -22.32 -12.84 2.38
N ASP A 105 -21.25 -13.50 2.83
CA ASP A 105 -21.21 -14.96 2.98
C ASP A 105 -22.30 -15.47 3.94
N ARG A 106 -22.52 -14.76 5.06
CA ARG A 106 -23.60 -15.08 6.01
C ARG A 106 -24.97 -14.93 5.39
N LEU A 107 -25.17 -13.87 4.59
CA LEU A 107 -26.43 -13.64 3.88
C LEU A 107 -26.69 -14.74 2.84
N GLU A 108 -25.66 -15.14 2.09
CA GLU A 108 -25.75 -16.23 1.12
C GLU A 108 -26.15 -17.55 1.80
N ALA A 109 -25.48 -17.91 2.90
CA ALA A 109 -25.81 -19.09 3.68
C ALA A 109 -27.25 -19.05 4.21
N PHE A 110 -27.71 -17.88 4.68
CA PHE A 110 -29.08 -17.68 5.12
C PHE A 110 -30.07 -17.89 3.97
N VAL A 111 -29.85 -17.28 2.81
CA VAL A 111 -30.71 -17.45 1.63
C VAL A 111 -30.76 -18.94 1.21
N GLY A 112 -29.63 -19.64 1.26
CA GLY A 112 -29.59 -21.09 1.00
C GLY A 112 -30.42 -21.92 1.98
N MET A 113 -30.46 -21.53 3.25
CA MET A 113 -31.34 -22.18 4.24
C MET A 113 -32.82 -21.90 3.98
N VAL A 114 -33.15 -20.65 3.64
CA VAL A 114 -34.52 -20.25 3.30
C VAL A 114 -35.01 -21.04 2.09
N SER A 115 -34.21 -21.14 1.04
CA SER A 115 -34.58 -21.88 -0.17
C SER A 115 -34.82 -23.37 0.13
N ALA A 116 -33.98 -24.01 0.94
CA ALA A 116 -34.18 -25.39 1.37
C ALA A 116 -35.46 -25.56 2.21
N SER A 117 -35.78 -24.60 3.07
CA SER A 117 -37.00 -24.61 3.88
C SER A 117 -38.26 -24.50 3.03
N VAL A 118 -38.24 -23.60 2.02
CA VAL A 118 -39.34 -23.42 1.06
C VAL A 118 -39.50 -24.68 0.21
N ALA A 119 -38.43 -25.25 -0.33
CA ALA A 119 -38.50 -26.48 -1.12
C ALA A 119 -39.11 -27.65 -0.32
N ARG A 120 -38.75 -27.78 0.98
CA ARG A 120 -39.36 -28.78 1.86
C ARG A 120 -40.86 -28.52 2.07
N LEU A 121 -41.25 -27.26 2.25
CA LEU A 121 -42.65 -26.88 2.41
C LEU A 121 -43.46 -27.17 1.13
N GLU A 122 -42.93 -26.81 -0.03
CA GLU A 122 -43.53 -27.11 -1.34
C GLU A 122 -43.73 -28.62 -1.53
N GLU A 123 -42.75 -29.44 -1.15
CA GLU A 123 -42.88 -30.90 -1.21
C GLU A 123 -43.98 -31.43 -0.28
N GLN A 124 -44.06 -30.91 0.95
CA GLN A 124 -45.12 -31.29 1.89
C GLN A 124 -46.51 -30.89 1.38
N VAL A 125 -46.66 -29.70 0.79
CA VAL A 125 -47.91 -29.24 0.17
C VAL A 125 -48.27 -30.14 -1.00
N ALA A 126 -47.33 -30.43 -1.90
CA ALA A 126 -47.56 -31.32 -3.04
C ALA A 126 -48.01 -32.73 -2.60
N ARG A 127 -47.41 -33.28 -1.54
CA ARG A 127 -47.84 -34.57 -0.96
C ARG A 127 -49.26 -34.49 -0.36
N ALA A 128 -49.56 -33.45 0.39
CA ALA A 128 -50.89 -33.25 0.98
C ALA A 128 -51.97 -33.05 -0.10
N GLU A 129 -51.66 -32.31 -1.17
CA GLU A 129 -52.55 -32.15 -2.33
C GLU A 129 -52.74 -33.46 -3.08
N ALA A 130 -51.69 -34.27 -3.25
CA ALA A 130 -51.80 -35.60 -3.83
C ALA A 130 -52.72 -36.49 -2.98
N GLU A 131 -52.56 -36.53 -1.65
CA GLU A 131 -53.43 -37.30 -0.76
C GLU A 131 -54.89 -36.83 -0.78
N LEU A 132 -55.11 -35.50 -0.82
CA LEU A 132 -56.45 -34.91 -0.85
C LEU A 132 -57.13 -35.05 -2.22
N GLY A 133 -56.38 -34.87 -3.32
CA GLY A 133 -56.84 -35.07 -4.70
C GLY A 133 -57.08 -36.54 -5.02
N THR A 134 -56.35 -37.43 -4.36
CA THR A 134 -56.63 -38.87 -4.30
C THR A 134 -57.67 -39.18 -3.23
N PHE A 135 -58.65 -38.29 -2.99
CA PHE A 135 -59.81 -38.61 -2.16
C PHE A 135 -60.40 -39.92 -2.70
N PRO A 136 -60.56 -40.96 -1.88
CA PRO A 136 -60.60 -42.28 -2.46
C PRO A 136 -61.93 -42.43 -3.21
N SER A 137 -61.86 -42.55 -4.53
CA SER A 137 -62.99 -42.99 -5.36
C SER A 137 -63.62 -44.27 -4.79
N THR A 138 -62.81 -45.08 -4.08
CA THR A 138 -63.22 -46.25 -3.32
C THR A 138 -64.10 -45.93 -2.10
N PHE A 139 -63.90 -44.81 -1.39
CA PHE A 139 -64.76 -44.38 -0.28
C PHE A 139 -66.08 -43.79 -0.78
N ARG A 140 -66.09 -43.09 -1.92
CA ARG A 140 -67.37 -42.74 -2.60
C ARG A 140 -68.12 -44.00 -3.02
N LYS A 141 -67.44 -44.99 -3.59
CA LYS A 141 -68.06 -46.28 -3.95
C LYS A 141 -68.61 -47.03 -2.73
N LEU A 142 -67.87 -47.08 -1.61
CA LEU A 142 -68.34 -47.69 -0.37
C LEU A 142 -69.52 -46.95 0.28
N LEU A 143 -69.57 -45.62 0.19
CA LEU A 143 -70.71 -44.82 0.64
C LEU A 143 -71.93 -44.95 -0.28
N HIS A 144 -71.74 -45.23 -1.58
CA HIS A 144 -72.83 -45.53 -2.50
C HIS A 144 -73.39 -46.95 -2.34
N THR A 145 -72.64 -47.90 -1.78
CA THR A 145 -73.12 -49.27 -1.53
C THR A 145 -73.82 -49.42 -0.17
N ILE A 146 -73.63 -48.48 0.76
CA ILE A 146 -74.27 -48.52 2.09
C ILE A 146 -75.38 -47.47 2.12
N ASN A 147 -76.51 -47.81 1.48
CA ASN A 147 -77.79 -47.21 1.80
C ASN A 147 -78.43 -48.05 2.93
N VAL A 148 -78.37 -47.58 4.18
CA VAL A 148 -79.11 -48.20 5.30
C VAL A 148 -79.66 -47.10 6.23
N PRO A 149 -80.92 -47.22 6.68
CA PRO A 149 -81.64 -46.21 7.45
C PRO A 149 -81.15 -46.05 8.89
N SER A 150 -81.71 -45.01 9.51
CA SER A 150 -81.68 -44.62 10.92
C SER A 150 -81.60 -45.78 11.94
N PHE A 151 -81.09 -45.40 13.12
CA PHE A 151 -81.05 -46.13 14.40
C PHE A 151 -79.88 -47.12 14.57
N PHE A 152 -78.87 -46.78 15.38
CA PHE A 152 -78.81 -47.11 16.82
C PHE A 152 -77.45 -46.70 17.43
N HIS A 153 -77.49 -46.40 18.72
CA HIS A 153 -76.37 -46.15 19.62
C HIS A 153 -75.30 -47.24 19.57
N LYS A 154 -74.02 -46.80 19.67
CA LYS A 154 -72.94 -47.34 20.51
C LYS A 154 -71.59 -46.97 19.87
N ALA A 155 -70.81 -46.16 20.57
CA ALA A 155 -69.49 -45.73 20.12
C ALA A 155 -68.54 -46.95 20.00
N PRO A 156 -67.86 -47.14 18.85
CA PRO A 156 -66.72 -48.04 18.74
C PRO A 156 -65.38 -47.27 18.87
N PRO A 157 -64.31 -47.96 19.30
CA PRO A 157 -63.00 -47.38 19.53
C PRO A 157 -62.20 -47.29 18.24
N GLY A 158 -61.18 -46.42 18.24
CA GLY A 158 -60.17 -46.40 17.19
C GLY A 158 -60.34 -45.24 16.23
N ARG A 159 -60.06 -44.03 16.72
CA ARG A 159 -59.57 -42.94 15.88
C ARG A 159 -58.28 -43.46 15.24
N SER A 160 -58.39 -43.94 14.00
CA SER A 160 -57.24 -44.07 13.11
C SER A 160 -56.49 -42.74 13.18
N GLN A 161 -55.20 -42.84 13.48
CA GLN A 161 -54.31 -41.71 13.61
C GLN A 161 -54.47 -40.85 12.35
N LEU A 162 -55.20 -39.74 12.49
CA LEU A 162 -54.89 -38.55 11.72
C LEU A 162 -53.42 -38.34 12.04
N THR A 163 -52.56 -38.65 11.09
CA THR A 163 -51.16 -38.23 11.14
C THR A 163 -51.22 -36.74 11.43
N GLY A 164 -50.92 -36.39 12.69
CA GLY A 164 -51.07 -35.04 13.17
C GLY A 164 -50.22 -34.15 12.29
N TYR A 165 -50.81 -33.09 11.74
CA TYR A 165 -50.05 -32.06 11.08
C TYR A 165 -48.96 -31.58 12.05
N GLU A 166 -47.71 -31.92 11.76
CA GLU A 166 -46.56 -31.34 12.43
C GLU A 166 -46.19 -30.07 11.65
N PRO A 167 -46.31 -28.88 12.27
CA PRO A 167 -45.92 -27.65 11.63
C PRO A 167 -44.43 -27.72 11.24
N PRO A 168 -44.07 -27.45 9.97
CA PRO A 168 -42.67 -27.45 9.57
C PRO A 168 -41.93 -26.35 10.35
N VAL A 169 -40.82 -26.74 10.98
CA VAL A 169 -39.89 -25.79 11.60
C VAL A 169 -39.42 -24.81 10.52
N VAL A 170 -39.88 -23.57 10.61
CA VAL A 170 -39.46 -22.45 9.77
C VAL A 170 -38.26 -21.78 10.41
N PHE A 171 -37.30 -21.37 9.57
CA PHE A 171 -36.11 -20.65 10.03
C PHE A 171 -36.53 -19.33 10.69
N ARG A 172 -35.83 -18.96 11.76
CA ARG A 172 -36.01 -17.67 12.43
C ARG A 172 -34.87 -16.76 12.05
N THR A 173 -35.19 -15.55 11.60
CA THR A 173 -34.16 -14.61 11.13
C THR A 173 -33.27 -14.15 12.28
N GLU A 174 -33.85 -14.11 13.48
CA GLU A 174 -33.21 -13.74 14.74
C GLU A 174 -32.03 -14.65 15.12
N ASP A 175 -32.08 -15.93 14.72
CA ASP A 175 -31.05 -16.93 15.03
C ASP A 175 -29.80 -16.77 14.14
N HIS A 176 -29.92 -16.05 13.02
CA HIS A 176 -28.87 -15.88 12.01
C HIS A 176 -28.32 -14.46 11.95
N PHE A 177 -29.13 -13.46 12.32
CA PHE A 177 -28.75 -12.07 12.45
C PHE A 177 -29.09 -11.56 13.85
N PRO A 178 -28.29 -11.91 14.88
CA PRO A 178 -28.47 -11.29 16.20
C PRO A 178 -28.36 -9.78 16.01
N CYS A 179 -29.43 -9.04 16.32
CA CYS A 179 -29.48 -7.60 16.13
C CYS A 179 -28.19 -6.99 16.65
N CYS A 180 -27.41 -6.35 15.76
CA CYS A 180 -26.24 -5.59 16.17
C CYS A 180 -26.73 -4.43 17.06
N SER A 181 -26.84 -4.66 18.37
CA SER A 181 -26.91 -3.61 19.38
C SER A 181 -25.54 -2.96 19.52
N GLU A 182 -24.94 -2.53 18.42
CA GLU A 182 -23.90 -1.51 18.46
C GLU A 182 -24.64 -0.18 18.50
N ARG A 183 -25.01 0.26 19.71
CA ARG A 183 -25.26 1.68 19.94
C ARG A 183 -23.98 2.41 19.56
N PRO A 184 -24.03 3.45 18.73
CA PRO A 184 -22.91 4.38 18.61
C PRO A 184 -22.64 4.93 20.01
N GLN A 185 -21.47 4.64 20.58
CA GLN A 185 -20.98 5.41 21.71
C GLN A 185 -20.62 6.78 21.15
N VAL A 186 -21.45 7.76 21.48
CA VAL A 186 -21.22 9.19 21.24
C VAL A 186 -20.11 9.66 22.17
#